data_AF-A0A8T7KCN5-F1
#
_entry.id   AF-A0A8T7KCN5-F1
#
_cell.length_a   1.000
_cell.length_b   1.000
_cell.length_c   1.000
_cell.angle_alpha   90.00
_cell.angle_beta   90.00
_cell.angle_gamma   90.00
#
_symmetry.space_group_name_H-M   'P 1'
#
loop_
_entity.id
_entity.type
_entity.pdbx_description
1 polymer ?
#
loop_
_entity_poly.entity_id
_entity_poly.type
_entity_poly.pdbx_seq_one_letter_code
_entity_poly.pdbx_strand_id
1 'polypeptide(L)' 'MAIDPVCKMQVQEAKAAATSMYKGKRYYFCAVGCKKAFDQNPEKYLAKGKN' A
#
# COMPACT_ATOMS: atom_id res chain seq x y z
N MET A 1 1.45 -6.87 10.42
CA MET A 1 0.48 -5.75 10.28
C MET A 1 1.13 -4.73 9.37
N ALA A 2 0.52 -4.44 8.23
CA ALA A 2 1.04 -3.53 7.23
C ALA A 2 0.24 -2.22 7.24
N ILE A 3 0.84 -1.12 6.81
CA ILE A 3 0.13 0.15 6.63
C ILE A 3 -0.14 0.33 5.15
N ASP A 4 -1.40 0.56 4.81
CA ASP A 4 -1.80 0.94 3.46
C ASP A 4 -1.19 2.33 3.15
N PRO A 5 -0.27 2.46 2.18
CA PRO A 5 0.42 3.72 1.91
C PRO A 5 -0.50 4.79 1.29
N VAL A 6 -1.69 4.41 0.79
CA VAL A 6 -2.67 5.32 0.20
C VAL A 6 -3.53 5.96 1.28
N CYS A 7 -4.17 5.15 2.13
CA CYS A 7 -5.11 5.64 3.14
C CYS A 7 -4.52 5.70 4.56
N LYS A 8 -3.29 5.22 4.77
CA LYS A 8 -2.60 5.07 6.07
C LYS A 8 -3.35 4.20 7.08
N MET A 9 -4.29 3.39 6.61
CA MET A 9 -5.01 2.46 7.46
C MET A 9 -4.14 1.25 7.78
N GLN A 10 -4.26 0.74 8.99
CA GLN A 10 -3.59 -0.48 9.40
C GLN A 10 -4.34 -1.69 8.82
N VAL A 11 -3.63 -2.51 8.06
CA VAL A 11 -4.14 -3.69 7.36
C VAL A 11 -3.47 -4.94 7.92
N GLN A 12 -4.30 -5.91 8.27
CA GLN A 12 -3.80 -7.25 8.59
C GLN A 12 -3.42 -7.95 7.29
N GLU A 13 -2.19 -8.43 7.19
CA GLU A 13 -1.67 -9.06 5.96
C GLU A 13 -2.50 -10.27 5.54
N ALA A 14 -3.00 -11.04 6.52
CA ALA A 14 -3.90 -12.17 6.30
C ALA A 14 -5.32 -11.77 5.86
N LYS A 15 -5.73 -10.51 6.07
CA LYS A 15 -7.04 -9.96 5.68
C LYS A 15 -6.93 -8.84 4.66
N ALA A 16 -5.76 -8.67 4.04
CA ALA A 16 -5.55 -7.60 3.08
C ALA A 16 -6.46 -7.86 1.88
N ALA A 17 -7.29 -6.87 1.53
CA ALA A 17 -8.19 -7.00 0.38
C ALA A 17 -7.39 -7.06 -0.93
N ALA A 18 -6.20 -6.45 -0.96
CA ALA A 18 -5.31 -6.50 -2.11
C ALA A 18 -3.85 -6.34 -1.69
N THR A 19 -2.92 -6.83 -2.52
CA THR A 19 -1.47 -6.64 -2.35
C THR A 19 -0.82 -6.21 -3.66
N SER A 20 0.29 -5.49 -3.58
CA SER A 20 1.09 -5.09 -4.73
C SER A 20 2.58 -5.21 -4.43
N MET A 21 3.38 -5.58 -5.41
CA MET A 21 4.82 -5.74 -5.25
C MET A 21 5.53 -4.60 -5.98
N TYR A 22 6.24 -3.76 -5.23
CA TYR A 22 6.93 -2.59 -5.77
C TYR A 22 8.36 -2.51 -5.23
N LYS A 23 9.34 -2.39 -6.12
CA LYS A 23 10.79 -2.35 -5.77
C LYS A 23 11.21 -3.51 -4.83
N GLY A 24 10.69 -4.72 -5.07
CA GLY A 24 10.98 -5.91 -4.26
C GLY A 24 10.31 -5.93 -2.88
N LYS A 25 9.46 -4.95 -2.55
CA LYS A 25 8.66 -4.93 -1.31
C LYS A 25 7.20 -5.22 -1.61
N ARG A 26 6.59 -6.06 -0.77
CA ARG A 26 5.15 -6.34 -0.80
C ARG A 26 4.41 -5.30 0.04
N TYR A 27 3.45 -4.64 -0.58
CA TYR A 27 2.53 -3.68 0.04
C TYR A 27 1.14 -4.29 0.14
N TYR A 28 0.44 -3.94 1.21
CA TYR A 28 -0.89 -4.46 1.52
C TYR A 28 -1.88 -3.31 1.59
N PHE A 29 -3.07 -3.53 1.05
CA PHE A 29 -4.08 -2.50 0.87
C PHE A 29 -5.39 -2.93 1.53
N CYS A 30 -6.07 -1.95 2.13
CA CYS A 30 -7.37 -2.17 2.78
C CYS A 30 -8.47 -2.42 1.75
N ALA A 31 -8.28 -1.93 0.52
CA ALA A 31 -9.23 -2.07 -0.58
C ALA A 31 -8.50 -2.14 -1.93
N VAL A 32 -9.20 -2.72 -2.92
CA VAL A 32 -8.72 -2.78 -4.31
C VAL A 32 -8.51 -1.38 -4.91
N GLY A 33 -9.34 -0.41 -4.51
CA GLY A 33 -9.18 1.00 -4.91
C GLY A 33 -7.85 1.60 -4.46
N CYS A 34 -7.41 1.31 -3.23
CA CYS A 34 -6.10 1.75 -2.73
C CYS A 34 -4.96 1.09 -3.51
N LYS A 35 -5.05 -0.21 -3.81
CA LYS A 35 -4.07 -0.88 -4.68
C LYS A 35 -3.98 -0.18 -6.05
N LYS A 36 -5.12 0.09 -6.70
CA LYS A 36 -5.15 0.71 -8.02
C LYS A 36 -4.54 2.12 -8.01
N ALA A 37 -4.86 2.93 -6.99
CA ALA A 37 -4.27 4.25 -6.80
C ALA A 37 -2.75 4.14 -6.59
N PHE A 38 -2.31 3.19 -5.75
CA PHE A 38 -0.90 2.92 -5.52
C PHE A 38 -0.18 2.48 -6.79
N ASP A 39 -0.73 1.55 -7.57
CA ASP A 39 -0.10 1.06 -8.80
C ASP A 39 0.03 2.17 -9.86
N GLN A 40 -0.90 3.13 -9.87
CA GLN A 40 -0.84 4.28 -10.79
C GLN A 40 0.30 5.24 -10.43
N ASN A 41 0.59 5.45 -9.14
CA ASN A 41 1.63 6.40 -8.74
C ASN A 41 2.28 6.03 -7.40
N PRO A 42 3.02 4.91 -7.32
CA PRO A 42 3.49 4.34 -6.06
C PRO A 42 4.49 5.27 -5.38
N GLU A 43 5.32 5.98 -6.15
CA GLU A 43 6.31 6.91 -5.62
C GLU A 43 5.67 8.06 -4.85
N LYS A 44 4.52 8.58 -5.29
CA LYS A 44 3.78 9.62 -4.58
C LYS A 44 3.37 9.19 -3.17
N TYR A 45 2.96 7.92 -3.02
CA TYR A 45 2.53 7.37 -1.73
C TYR A 45 3.72 6.95 -0.86
N LEU A 46 4.83 6.52 -1.47
CA LEU A 46 6.04 6.10 -0.76
C LEU A 46 6.98 7.26 -0.39
N ALA A 47 6.90 8.40 -1.07
CA ALA A 47 7.75 9.56 -0.81
C ALA A 47 7.51 10.18 0.58
N LYS A 48 6.37 9.90 1.23
CA LYS A 48 5.98 10.53 2.50
C LYS A 48 6.62 9.93 3.76
N GLY A 49 7.64 9.08 3.60
CA GLY A 49 8.34 8.38 4.69
C GLY A 49 9.81 8.75 4.92
N LYS A 50 10.34 9.78 4.24
CA LYS A 50 11.67 10.34 4.55
C LYS A 50 11.54 11.55 5.46
N ASN A 51 11.63 11.33 6.77
CA ASN A 51 12.22 12.29 7.70
C ASN A 51 12.80 11.54 8.89
#